data_AF-A0A4S1E107-F1
#
_entry.id   AF-A0A4S1E107-F1
#
_cell.length_a   1.000
_cell.length_b   1.000
_cell.length_c   1.000
_cell.angle_alpha   90.00
_cell.angle_beta   90.00
_cell.angle_gamma   90.00
#
_symmetry.space_group_name_H-M   'P 1'
#
loop_
_entity.id
_entity.type
_entity.pdbx_description
1 polymer ?
#
loop_
_entity_poly.entity_id
_entity_poly.type
_entity_poly.pdbx_seq_one_letter_code
_entity_poly.pdbx_strand_id
1 'polypeptide(L)'
;MQTITKYLALVVLCVSVQLINAQDTIPAIKNEKNIKMLRHLKTVVEKEEKDFLKIEVEAINKRLDNGEITLEEAQKLKMEVAKIAALNIENRIGIIDNKIALFERNDYGLNRDEKEVKLGLAVDGEEVFSVRGKNKPKKYDLRTSSDFVLAFGLNNAIIEGQKLDDSPYKIGGSRFLELGWAWKTRVFKNTNFLRFKYGYSFQINGLKPDDNKYFVQQGNQTVLEEFPEDLKKSKLSVTNLVFPVHFEFGPSKKIDKDTYFRYSTRNQFKIGLGGYAGFNIGTRQKLKYELDGEKIKDKQKRGFNTSNLVYGLSGYIAFDDVALYVKYDLSPIFKDQIVDQNNISIGVRFDVD
;
A
#
# COMPACT_ATOMS: atom_id res chain seq x y z
N MET A 1 -31.68 19.46 -30.24
CA MET A 1 -31.06 18.41 -29.40
C MET A 1 -30.39 17.31 -30.21
N GLN A 2 -31.06 16.68 -31.20
CA GLN A 2 -30.49 15.56 -31.97
C GLN A 2 -29.19 15.87 -32.74
N THR A 3 -29.00 17.11 -33.21
CA THR A 3 -27.78 17.52 -33.94
C THR A 3 -26.56 17.55 -33.02
N ILE A 4 -26.68 18.14 -31.83
CA ILE A 4 -25.60 18.20 -30.84
C ILE A 4 -25.19 16.80 -30.37
N THR A 5 -26.17 15.91 -30.14
CA THR A 5 -25.90 14.52 -29.75
C THR A 5 -25.14 13.75 -30.82
N LYS A 6 -25.43 13.99 -32.10
CA LYS A 6 -24.73 13.35 -33.23
C LYS A 6 -23.28 13.81 -33.34
N TYR A 7 -23.01 15.11 -33.20
CA TYR A 7 -21.63 15.63 -33.21
C TYR A 7 -20.83 15.11 -32.01
N LEU A 8 -21.46 15.03 -30.82
CA LEU A 8 -20.81 14.52 -29.63
C LEU A 8 -20.48 13.02 -29.74
N ALA A 9 -21.39 12.22 -30.32
CA ALA A 9 -21.13 10.82 -30.62
C ALA A 9 -19.98 10.63 -31.63
N LEU A 10 -19.86 11.51 -32.62
CA LEU A 10 -18.81 11.46 -33.64
C LEU A 10 -17.45 11.84 -33.07
N VAL A 11 -17.40 12.81 -32.14
CA VAL A 11 -16.19 13.15 -31.37
C VAL A 11 -15.76 11.98 -30.48
N VAL A 12 -16.69 11.34 -29.76
CA VAL A 12 -16.40 10.16 -28.94
C VAL A 12 -15.85 9.01 -29.80
N LEU A 13 -16.41 8.78 -30.99
CA LEU A 13 -15.93 7.79 -31.95
C LEU A 13 -14.51 8.11 -32.45
N CYS A 14 -14.21 9.35 -32.81
CA CYS A 14 -12.87 9.76 -33.24
C CYS A 14 -11.83 9.62 -32.12
N VAL A 15 -12.18 9.92 -30.87
CA VAL A 15 -11.31 9.72 -29.70
C VAL A 15 -11.10 8.22 -29.43
N SER A 16 -12.10 7.38 -29.70
CA SER A 16 -12.01 5.92 -29.56
C SER A 16 -11.04 5.29 -30.56
N VAL A 17 -10.97 5.81 -31.79
CA VAL A 17 -10.11 5.29 -32.85
C VAL A 17 -8.63 5.61 -32.61
N GLN A 18 -8.31 6.71 -31.92
CA GLN A 18 -6.93 7.02 -31.52
C GLN A 18 -6.36 6.06 -30.47
N LEU A 19 -7.22 5.33 -29.74
CA LEU A 19 -6.81 4.30 -28.77
C LEU A 19 -6.48 2.94 -29.43
N ILE A 20 -6.69 2.79 -30.74
CA ILE A 20 -6.50 1.52 -31.46
C ILE A 20 -5.07 1.36 -32.03
N ASN A 21 -4.31 2.45 -32.20
CA ASN A 21 -2.96 2.41 -32.79
C ASN A 21 -1.82 2.15 -31.78
N ALA A 22 -1.96 1.14 -30.92
CA ALA A 22 -0.86 0.70 -30.04
C ALA A 22 -0.75 -0.83 -29.98
N GLN A 23 -0.92 -1.49 -31.13
CA GLN A 23 -0.80 -2.94 -31.23
C GLN A 23 0.30 -3.30 -32.24
N ASP A 24 1.55 -3.11 -31.79
CA ASP A 24 2.73 -3.70 -32.43
C ASP A 24 2.51 -5.22 -32.54
N THR A 25 2.29 -5.68 -33.76
CA THR A 25 1.92 -7.07 -34.11
C THR A 25 3.13 -7.92 -34.47
N ILE A 26 4.34 -7.44 -34.20
CA ILE A 26 5.55 -8.27 -34.28
C ILE A 26 5.75 -8.89 -32.90
N PRO A 27 5.78 -10.23 -32.73
CA PRO A 27 6.24 -10.81 -31.48
C PRO A 27 7.71 -10.44 -31.32
N ALA A 28 7.99 -9.36 -30.58
CA ALA A 28 9.34 -9.02 -30.17
C ALA A 28 9.94 -10.25 -29.48
N ILE A 29 11.11 -10.69 -29.94
CA ILE A 29 11.85 -11.73 -29.22
C ILE A 29 12.10 -11.15 -27.82
N LYS A 30 11.43 -11.69 -26.79
CA LYS A 30 11.59 -11.19 -25.42
C LYS A 30 13.08 -11.33 -25.04
N ASN A 31 13.68 -10.25 -24.51
CA ASN A 31 15.12 -10.06 -24.25
C ASN A 31 16.04 -9.73 -25.44
N GLU A 32 15.52 -9.53 -26.66
CA GLU A 32 16.33 -9.29 -27.87
C GLU A 32 17.34 -8.14 -27.73
N LYS A 33 16.96 -7.03 -27.08
CA LYS A 33 17.85 -5.90 -26.83
C LYS A 33 19.05 -6.29 -25.95
N ASN A 34 18.81 -7.07 -24.90
CA ASN A 34 19.85 -7.53 -23.98
C ASN A 34 20.78 -8.55 -24.65
N ILE A 35 20.21 -9.47 -25.44
CA ILE A 35 20.97 -10.46 -26.21
C ILE A 35 21.84 -9.76 -27.27
N LYS A 36 21.29 -8.77 -27.99
CA LYS A 36 22.05 -7.93 -28.94
C LYS A 36 23.21 -7.20 -28.25
N MET A 37 22.98 -6.64 -27.07
CA MET A 37 24.03 -5.98 -26.28
C MET A 37 25.12 -6.95 -25.83
N LEU A 38 24.75 -8.16 -25.38
CA LEU A 38 25.72 -9.20 -24.99
C LEU A 38 26.52 -9.73 -26.19
N ARG A 39 25.89 -9.88 -27.35
CA ARG A 39 26.59 -10.23 -28.60
C ARG A 39 27.59 -9.15 -29.01
N HIS A 40 27.21 -7.88 -28.88
CA HIS A 40 28.15 -6.78 -29.09
C HIS A 40 29.30 -6.79 -28.07
N LEU A 41 29.00 -7.06 -26.80
CA LEU A 41 30.02 -7.15 -25.75
C LEU A 41 31.11 -8.19 -26.06
N LYS A 42 30.78 -9.33 -26.68
CA LYS A 42 31.79 -10.30 -27.15
C LYS A 42 32.82 -9.67 -28.08
N THR A 43 32.34 -8.91 -29.07
CA THR A 43 33.22 -8.24 -30.04
C THR A 43 34.11 -7.18 -29.39
N VAL A 44 33.60 -6.52 -28.35
CA VAL A 44 34.37 -5.56 -27.54
C VAL A 44 35.46 -6.27 -26.74
N VAL A 45 35.12 -7.37 -26.05
CA VAL A 45 36.07 -8.18 -25.26
C VAL A 45 37.22 -8.69 -26.13
N GLU A 46 36.92 -9.25 -27.31
CA GLU A 46 37.95 -9.73 -28.23
C GLU A 46 38.88 -8.61 -28.69
N LYS A 47 38.33 -7.41 -28.92
CA LYS A 47 39.11 -6.26 -29.34
C LYS A 47 40.01 -5.75 -28.21
N GLU A 48 39.44 -5.57 -27.01
CA GLU A 48 40.17 -5.12 -25.82
C GLU A 48 41.37 -6.04 -25.52
N GLU A 49 41.15 -7.36 -25.45
CA GLU A 49 42.23 -8.32 -25.15
C GLU A 49 43.30 -8.36 -26.24
N LYS A 50 42.93 -8.16 -27.52
CA LYS A 50 43.90 -8.03 -28.63
C LYS A 50 44.71 -6.74 -28.53
N ASP A 51 44.07 -5.64 -28.12
CA ASP A 51 44.74 -4.35 -27.92
C ASP A 51 45.73 -4.43 -26.74
N PHE A 52 45.34 -5.06 -25.63
CA PHE A 52 46.24 -5.33 -24.49
C PHE A 52 47.43 -6.22 -24.89
N LEU A 53 47.16 -7.34 -25.58
CA LEU A 53 48.20 -8.23 -26.09
C LEU A 53 49.20 -7.46 -26.98
N LYS A 54 48.73 -6.57 -27.84
CA LYS A 54 49.60 -5.75 -28.69
C LYS A 54 50.52 -4.85 -27.86
N ILE A 55 49.99 -4.18 -26.84
CA ILE A 55 50.78 -3.33 -25.94
C ILE A 55 51.86 -4.15 -25.21
N GLU A 56 51.50 -5.32 -24.69
CA GLU A 56 52.44 -6.18 -23.97
C GLU A 56 53.55 -6.73 -24.89
N VAL A 57 53.20 -7.13 -26.11
CA VAL A 57 54.18 -7.57 -27.12
C VAL A 57 55.11 -6.42 -27.54
N GLU A 58 54.59 -5.20 -27.70
CA GLU A 58 55.41 -4.01 -27.99
C GLU A 58 56.36 -3.67 -26.84
N ALA A 59 55.91 -3.82 -25.58
CA ALA A 59 56.78 -3.64 -24.42
C ALA A 59 57.91 -4.69 -24.37
N ILE A 60 57.62 -5.96 -24.69
CA ILE A 60 58.64 -7.01 -24.79
C ILE A 60 59.64 -6.70 -25.91
N ASN A 61 59.16 -6.22 -27.07
CA ASN A 61 60.04 -5.82 -28.18
C ASN A 61 60.99 -4.69 -27.77
N LYS A 62 60.49 -3.65 -27.11
CA LYS A 62 61.34 -2.54 -26.63
C LYS A 62 62.42 -3.01 -25.67
N ARG A 63 62.10 -3.95 -24.77
CA ARG A 63 63.09 -4.54 -23.84
C ARG A 63 64.15 -5.35 -24.58
N LEU A 64 63.77 -6.06 -25.64
CA LEU A 64 64.71 -6.76 -26.51
C LEU A 64 65.60 -5.77 -27.28
N ASP A 65 65.03 -4.71 -27.84
CA ASP A 65 65.76 -3.67 -28.61
C ASP A 65 66.75 -2.89 -27.72
N ASN A 66 66.39 -2.68 -26.44
CA ASN A 66 67.26 -2.07 -25.43
C ASN A 66 68.35 -3.03 -24.89
N GLY A 67 68.35 -4.30 -25.29
CA GLY A 67 69.28 -5.32 -24.80
C GLY A 67 69.04 -5.78 -23.36
N GLU A 68 67.86 -5.51 -22.79
CA GLU A 68 67.51 -5.90 -21.42
C GLU A 68 67.16 -7.39 -21.28
N ILE A 69 66.82 -8.06 -22.39
CA ILE A 69 66.46 -9.48 -22.47
C ILE A 69 67.02 -10.12 -23.75
N THR A 70 67.18 -11.44 -23.75
CA THR A 70 67.63 -12.20 -24.93
C THR A 70 66.48 -12.50 -25.90
N LEU A 71 66.80 -12.88 -27.14
CA LEU A 71 65.81 -13.25 -28.16
C LEU A 71 64.97 -14.47 -27.74
N GLU A 72 65.60 -15.47 -27.12
CA GLU A 72 64.92 -16.67 -26.62
C GLU A 72 63.94 -16.33 -25.49
N GLU A 73 64.35 -15.49 -24.54
CA GLU A 73 63.49 -15.01 -23.46
C GLU A 73 62.33 -14.17 -23.98
N ALA A 74 62.57 -13.28 -24.96
CA ALA A 74 61.53 -12.49 -25.58
C ALA A 74 60.50 -13.35 -26.32
N GLN A 75 60.93 -14.41 -26.99
CA GLN A 75 60.02 -15.37 -27.65
C GLN A 75 59.17 -16.13 -26.64
N LYS A 76 59.78 -16.61 -25.54
CA LYS A 76 59.07 -17.30 -24.47
C LYS A 76 58.01 -16.41 -23.82
N LEU A 77 58.38 -15.16 -23.48
CA LEU A 77 57.45 -14.19 -22.88
C LEU A 77 56.29 -13.86 -23.82
N LYS A 78 56.54 -13.67 -25.12
CA LYS A 78 55.47 -13.44 -26.11
C LYS A 78 54.50 -14.62 -26.20
N MET A 79 55.01 -15.85 -26.14
CA MET A 79 54.16 -17.05 -26.14
C MET A 79 53.31 -17.16 -24.87
N GLU A 80 53.88 -16.86 -23.70
CA GLU A 80 53.16 -16.89 -22.42
C GLU A 80 52.04 -15.85 -22.39
N VAL A 81 52.33 -14.61 -22.81
CA VAL A 81 51.35 -13.54 -22.87
C VAL A 81 50.23 -13.85 -23.89
N ALA A 82 50.57 -14.38 -25.07
CA ALA A 82 49.58 -14.81 -26.05
C ALA A 82 48.65 -15.92 -25.51
N LYS A 83 49.20 -16.86 -24.73
CA LYS A 83 48.41 -17.92 -24.08
C LYS A 83 47.46 -17.37 -23.03
N ILE A 84 47.90 -16.39 -22.23
CA ILE A 84 47.05 -15.73 -21.23
C ILE A 84 45.92 -14.95 -21.92
N ALA A 85 46.22 -14.17 -22.96
CA ALA A 85 45.22 -13.44 -23.72
C ALA A 85 44.18 -14.39 -24.36
N ALA A 86 44.62 -15.52 -24.91
CA ALA A 86 43.71 -16.54 -25.45
C ALA A 86 42.77 -17.11 -24.37
N LEU A 87 43.30 -17.45 -23.19
CA LEU A 87 42.51 -17.95 -22.06
C LEU A 87 41.53 -16.89 -21.53
N ASN A 88 41.93 -15.62 -21.46
CA ASN A 88 41.07 -14.53 -21.03
C ASN A 88 39.90 -14.34 -21.99
N ILE A 89 40.17 -14.33 -23.31
CA ILE A 89 39.14 -14.25 -24.34
C ILE A 89 38.18 -15.42 -24.22
N GLU A 90 38.67 -16.65 -24.14
CA GLU A 90 37.85 -17.85 -24.04
C GLU A 90 36.93 -17.82 -22.81
N ASN A 91 37.49 -17.54 -21.63
CA ASN A 91 36.73 -17.52 -20.38
C ASN A 91 35.71 -16.37 -20.35
N ARG A 92 36.09 -15.15 -20.79
CA ARG A 92 35.19 -13.99 -20.82
C ARG A 92 34.05 -14.22 -21.82
N ILE A 93 34.34 -14.77 -23.00
CA ILE A 93 33.30 -15.14 -23.98
C ILE A 93 32.40 -16.24 -23.43
N GLY A 94 32.96 -17.28 -22.80
CA GLY A 94 32.19 -18.37 -22.19
C GLY A 94 31.19 -17.88 -21.12
N ILE A 95 31.57 -16.89 -20.31
CA ILE A 95 30.65 -16.24 -19.36
C ILE A 95 29.51 -15.53 -20.10
N ILE A 96 29.82 -14.80 -21.17
CA ILE A 96 28.81 -14.10 -21.97
C ILE A 96 27.88 -15.10 -22.67
N ASP A 97 28.40 -16.21 -23.18
CA ASP A 97 27.59 -17.28 -23.78
C ASP A 97 26.62 -17.91 -22.80
N ASN A 98 27.12 -18.27 -21.61
CA ASN A 98 26.27 -18.76 -20.55
C ASN A 98 25.18 -17.75 -20.19
N LYS A 99 25.51 -16.45 -20.19
CA LYS A 99 24.55 -15.37 -19.94
C LYS A 99 23.51 -15.26 -21.06
N ILE A 100 23.91 -15.36 -22.32
CA ILE A 100 23.00 -15.37 -23.48
C ILE A 100 22.07 -16.60 -23.40
N ALA A 101 22.61 -17.80 -23.18
CA ALA A 101 21.84 -19.03 -23.04
C ALA A 101 20.82 -18.95 -21.88
N LEU A 102 21.17 -18.27 -20.78
CA LEU A 102 20.22 -17.98 -19.70
C LEU A 102 19.10 -17.03 -20.13
N PHE A 103 19.39 -16.01 -20.93
CA PHE A 103 18.38 -15.09 -21.47
C PHE A 103 17.49 -15.73 -22.54
N GLU A 104 18.01 -16.70 -23.30
CA GLU A 104 17.25 -17.48 -24.28
C GLU A 104 16.33 -18.51 -23.61
N ARG A 105 16.76 -19.10 -22.48
CA ARG A 105 15.98 -20.10 -21.73
C ARG A 105 14.96 -19.53 -20.75
N ASN A 106 15.20 -18.33 -20.18
CA ASN A 106 14.35 -17.76 -19.13
C ASN A 106 13.60 -16.51 -19.61
N ASP A 107 12.28 -16.53 -19.47
CA ASP A 107 11.36 -15.48 -19.94
C ASP A 107 11.32 -14.24 -19.01
N TYR A 108 12.00 -14.33 -17.88
CA TYR A 108 12.26 -13.23 -16.95
C TYR A 108 13.78 -13.04 -16.97
N GLY A 109 14.28 -11.83 -17.24
CA GLY A 109 15.73 -11.58 -17.22
C GLY A 109 16.41 -12.09 -15.94
N LEU A 110 17.75 -12.03 -15.87
CA LEU A 110 18.56 -12.57 -14.76
C LEU A 110 18.14 -12.17 -13.33
N ASN A 111 17.20 -11.23 -13.18
CA ASN A 111 16.51 -10.90 -11.94
C ASN A 111 15.51 -11.98 -11.51
N ARG A 112 16.00 -13.21 -11.27
CA ARG A 112 15.25 -14.16 -10.42
C ARG A 112 15.32 -13.76 -8.93
N ASP A 113 16.17 -12.80 -8.56
CA ASP A 113 16.57 -12.59 -7.16
C ASP A 113 16.44 -11.18 -6.56
N GLU A 114 16.06 -10.13 -7.29
CA GLU A 114 16.01 -8.78 -6.70
C GLU A 114 14.65 -8.09 -6.84
N LYS A 115 13.62 -8.68 -6.23
CA LYS A 115 12.48 -7.87 -5.77
C LYS A 115 12.45 -7.86 -4.26
N GLU A 116 13.24 -6.96 -3.68
CA GLU A 116 13.03 -6.52 -2.31
C GLU A 116 11.61 -5.97 -2.18
N VAL A 117 10.74 -6.67 -1.46
CA VAL A 117 9.48 -6.09 -1.00
C VAL A 117 9.81 -5.30 0.26
N LYS A 118 9.98 -3.98 0.11
CA LYS A 118 10.14 -3.06 1.23
C LYS A 118 8.76 -2.62 1.69
N LEU A 119 8.35 -3.04 2.90
CA LEU A 119 7.33 -2.33 3.67
C LEU A 119 8.07 -1.43 4.67
N GLY A 120 7.95 -0.13 4.50
CA GLY A 120 8.60 0.87 5.35
C GLY A 120 7.70 2.08 5.56
N LEU A 121 7.73 2.62 6.78
CA LEU A 121 7.27 3.97 7.09
C LEU A 121 8.49 4.89 7.01
N ALA A 122 8.45 5.83 6.07
CA ALA A 122 9.44 6.89 5.94
C ALA A 122 8.81 8.22 6.38
N VAL A 123 9.47 8.93 7.29
CA VAL A 123 9.14 10.31 7.63
C VAL A 123 10.39 11.13 7.33
N ASP A 124 10.24 12.13 6.46
CA ASP A 124 11.34 13.02 6.04
C ASP A 124 12.55 12.31 5.40
N GLY A 125 12.28 11.24 4.64
CA GLY A 125 13.32 10.49 3.91
C GLY A 125 14.14 9.53 4.78
N GLU A 126 13.97 9.52 6.10
CA GLU A 126 14.62 8.54 6.98
C GLU A 126 13.71 7.32 7.26
N GLU A 127 14.27 6.12 7.05
CA GLU A 127 13.59 4.83 7.28
C GLU A 127 13.51 4.53 8.79
N VAL A 128 12.31 4.54 9.37
CA VAL A 128 12.10 4.29 10.81
C VAL A 128 12.00 2.79 11.13
N PHE A 129 11.54 1.97 10.19
CA PHE A 129 11.36 0.53 10.38
C PHE A 129 11.32 -0.22 9.04
N SER A 130 12.07 -1.32 8.91
CA SER A 130 12.00 -2.21 7.75
C SER A 130 11.98 -3.69 8.17
N VAL A 131 11.05 -4.47 7.59
CA VAL A 131 10.98 -5.93 7.76
C VAL A 131 11.46 -6.59 6.48
N ARG A 132 12.55 -7.37 6.57
CA ARG A 132 13.11 -8.11 5.44
C ARG A 132 12.43 -9.47 5.27
N GLY A 133 11.61 -9.61 4.24
CA GLY A 133 11.03 -10.89 3.85
C GLY A 133 11.98 -11.70 2.96
N LYS A 134 12.12 -13.01 3.21
CA LYS A 134 12.80 -13.94 2.29
C LYS A 134 11.98 -14.15 1.02
N ASN A 135 12.67 -14.24 -0.12
CA ASN A 135 12.10 -14.47 -1.44
C ASN A 135 11.39 -15.84 -1.48
N LYS A 136 10.06 -15.85 -1.46
CA LYS A 136 9.25 -17.08 -1.61
C LYS A 136 8.80 -17.21 -3.06
N PRO A 137 8.77 -18.43 -3.64
CA PRO A 137 8.22 -18.63 -4.98
C PRO A 137 6.79 -18.07 -5.05
N LYS A 138 6.45 -17.40 -6.15
CA LYS A 138 5.10 -16.87 -6.36
C LYS A 138 4.12 -18.04 -6.33
N LYS A 139 3.18 -18.02 -5.37
CA LYS A 139 2.10 -19.00 -5.32
C LYS A 139 1.24 -18.88 -6.59
N TYR A 140 0.86 -20.02 -7.16
CA TYR A 140 0.07 -20.11 -8.39
C TYR A 140 -1.28 -19.38 -8.27
N ASP A 141 -1.95 -19.53 -7.12
CA ASP A 141 -3.17 -18.80 -6.74
C ASP A 141 -2.95 -18.11 -5.40
N LEU A 142 -3.12 -16.79 -5.36
CA LEU A 142 -3.16 -16.00 -4.13
C LEU A 142 -4.63 -15.70 -3.81
N ARG A 143 -5.23 -16.56 -3.00
CA ARG A 143 -6.65 -16.45 -2.66
C ARG A 143 -6.96 -15.39 -1.61
N THR A 144 -5.99 -15.09 -0.75
CA THR A 144 -6.10 -14.14 0.35
C THR A 144 -5.05 -13.05 0.20
N SER A 145 -5.47 -11.79 0.17
CA SER A 145 -4.61 -10.62 0.29
C SER A 145 -4.76 -9.98 1.67
N SER A 146 -3.84 -9.08 1.99
CA SER A 146 -3.88 -8.24 3.18
C SER A 146 -3.89 -6.79 2.77
N ASP A 147 -4.70 -5.99 3.43
CA ASP A 147 -4.87 -4.57 3.14
C ASP A 147 -4.71 -3.80 4.47
N PHE A 148 -3.92 -2.73 4.48
CA PHE A 148 -3.93 -1.76 5.57
C PHE A 148 -5.15 -0.86 5.45
N VAL A 149 -5.88 -0.68 6.55
CA VAL A 149 -7.13 0.09 6.57
C VAL A 149 -6.91 1.40 7.32
N LEU A 150 -7.19 2.52 6.66
CA LEU A 150 -7.25 3.84 7.26
C LEU A 150 -8.60 4.47 6.93
N ALA A 151 -9.41 4.80 7.92
CA ALA A 151 -10.64 5.57 7.69
C ALA A 151 -10.75 6.75 8.64
N PHE A 152 -11.32 7.85 8.16
CA PHE A 152 -11.55 9.03 8.97
C PHE A 152 -12.76 9.79 8.45
N GLY A 153 -13.39 10.57 9.33
CA GLY A 153 -14.53 11.37 8.95
C GLY A 153 -15.24 12.00 10.13
N LEU A 154 -16.51 12.29 9.91
CA LEU A 154 -17.40 12.88 10.90
C LEU A 154 -18.04 11.79 11.73
N ASN A 155 -18.27 12.13 12.99
CA ASN A 155 -18.87 11.25 13.97
C ASN A 155 -19.98 12.01 14.70
N ASN A 156 -21.11 11.38 14.99
CA ASN A 156 -22.14 11.96 15.84
C ASN A 156 -22.87 10.87 16.62
N ALA A 157 -23.78 11.25 17.52
CA ALA A 157 -24.66 10.35 18.23
C ALA A 157 -26.12 10.55 17.79
N ILE A 158 -26.81 9.45 17.56
CA ILE A 158 -28.26 9.40 17.39
C ILE A 158 -28.85 9.16 18.77
N ILE A 159 -29.72 10.08 19.19
CA ILE A 159 -30.42 10.03 20.48
C ILE A 159 -31.88 9.71 20.20
N GLU A 160 -32.43 8.71 20.89
CA GLU A 160 -33.83 8.32 20.70
C GLU A 160 -34.77 9.52 20.94
N GLY A 161 -35.70 9.75 20.00
CA GLY A 161 -36.66 10.85 20.07
C GLY A 161 -36.14 12.23 19.67
N GLN A 162 -34.87 12.37 19.25
CA GLN A 162 -34.30 13.64 18.78
C GLN A 162 -33.82 13.56 17.33
N LYS A 163 -33.84 14.70 16.62
CA LYS A 163 -33.23 14.82 15.30
C LYS A 163 -31.71 14.95 15.45
N LEU A 164 -30.97 14.52 14.43
CA LEU A 164 -29.50 14.62 14.43
C LEU A 164 -29.01 16.08 14.53
N ASP A 165 -29.76 17.04 13.97
CA ASP A 165 -29.44 18.47 14.03
C ASP A 165 -29.59 19.05 15.44
N ASP A 166 -30.41 18.41 16.28
CA ASP A 166 -30.66 18.80 17.67
C ASP A 166 -29.73 18.03 18.64
N SER A 167 -28.77 17.25 18.12
CA SER A 167 -27.82 16.52 18.96
C SER A 167 -26.97 17.50 19.77
N PRO A 168 -26.64 17.21 21.05
CA PRO A 168 -25.82 18.08 21.88
C PRO A 168 -24.32 18.06 21.51
N TYR A 169 -23.99 17.66 20.29
CA TYR A 169 -22.64 17.44 19.81
C TYR A 169 -22.35 18.18 18.51
N LYS A 170 -21.22 18.88 18.46
CA LYS A 170 -20.76 19.63 17.27
C LYS A 170 -20.46 18.69 16.11
N ILE A 171 -21.26 18.71 15.05
CA ILE A 171 -21.08 17.90 13.83
C ILE A 171 -19.65 18.02 13.28
N GLY A 172 -19.11 19.23 13.11
CA GLY A 172 -17.74 19.43 12.57
C GLY A 172 -16.60 19.18 13.58
N GLY A 173 -16.93 19.14 14.88
CA GLY A 173 -15.99 18.93 15.98
C GLY A 173 -15.84 17.47 16.40
N SER A 174 -16.88 16.68 16.15
CA SER A 174 -16.96 15.25 16.40
C SER A 174 -16.47 14.47 15.18
N ARG A 175 -15.45 13.64 15.39
CA ARG A 175 -14.70 12.98 14.31
C ARG A 175 -14.25 11.60 14.74
N PHE A 176 -14.18 10.67 13.80
CA PHE A 176 -13.60 9.35 14.03
C PHE A 176 -12.32 9.16 13.25
N LEU A 177 -11.47 8.26 13.75
CA LEU A 177 -10.31 7.72 13.07
C LEU A 177 -10.32 6.20 13.27
N GLU A 178 -10.09 5.45 12.22
CA GLU A 178 -10.02 4.00 12.24
C GLU A 178 -8.72 3.56 11.55
N LEU A 179 -7.96 2.71 12.23
CA LEU A 179 -6.69 2.15 11.75
C LEU A 179 -6.74 0.65 11.95
N GLY A 180 -6.54 -0.13 10.89
CA GLY A 180 -6.71 -1.57 10.97
C GLY A 180 -5.90 -2.35 9.96
N TRP A 181 -5.96 -3.66 10.12
CA TRP A 181 -5.43 -4.62 9.17
C TRP A 181 -6.56 -5.56 8.76
N ALA A 182 -6.78 -5.69 7.47
CA ALA A 182 -7.82 -6.55 6.92
C ALA A 182 -7.22 -7.62 6.02
N TRP A 183 -7.81 -8.79 6.03
CA TRP A 183 -7.58 -9.86 5.08
C TRP A 183 -8.78 -9.99 4.17
N LYS A 184 -8.53 -10.15 2.88
CA LYS A 184 -9.53 -10.23 1.83
C LYS A 184 -9.40 -11.59 1.16
N THR A 185 -10.34 -12.48 1.41
CA THR A 185 -10.33 -13.85 0.89
C THR A 185 -11.40 -14.04 -0.18
N ARG A 186 -11.00 -14.49 -1.36
CA ARG A 186 -11.91 -14.82 -2.44
C ARG A 186 -12.81 -16.01 -2.09
N VAL A 187 -14.12 -15.90 -2.28
CA VAL A 187 -15.08 -16.96 -1.90
C VAL A 187 -15.19 -18.06 -2.95
N PHE A 188 -15.15 -17.73 -4.24
CA PHE A 188 -15.30 -18.71 -5.33
C PHE A 188 -13.97 -19.12 -5.97
N LYS A 189 -13.90 -20.34 -6.52
CA LYS A 189 -12.66 -20.88 -7.15
C LYS A 189 -12.31 -20.20 -8.48
N ASN A 190 -13.32 -19.82 -9.26
CA ASN A 190 -13.14 -19.36 -10.65
C ASN A 190 -13.62 -17.92 -10.87
N THR A 191 -14.17 -17.28 -9.84
CA THR A 191 -14.59 -15.88 -9.89
C THR A 191 -14.11 -15.17 -8.64
N ASN A 192 -13.82 -13.88 -8.73
CA ASN A 192 -13.48 -13.05 -7.58
C ASN A 192 -14.58 -12.03 -7.29
N PHE A 193 -15.82 -12.28 -7.72
CA PHE A 193 -16.94 -11.36 -7.56
C PHE A 193 -17.29 -11.10 -6.09
N LEU A 194 -17.25 -12.16 -5.26
CA LEU A 194 -17.49 -12.10 -3.83
C LEU A 194 -16.21 -12.37 -3.05
N ARG A 195 -15.89 -11.48 -2.12
CA ARG A 195 -14.72 -11.54 -1.25
C ARG A 195 -15.18 -11.42 0.20
N PHE A 196 -14.71 -12.33 1.03
CA PHE A 196 -14.91 -12.30 2.47
C PHE A 196 -13.76 -11.51 3.09
N LYS A 197 -14.07 -10.33 3.62
CA LYS A 197 -13.11 -9.41 4.23
C LYS A 197 -13.26 -9.45 5.75
N TYR A 198 -12.18 -9.69 6.47
CA TYR A 198 -12.20 -9.77 7.93
C TYR A 198 -10.89 -9.20 8.48
N GLY A 199 -10.89 -8.67 9.70
CA GLY A 199 -9.69 -8.02 10.21
C GLY A 199 -9.78 -7.62 11.67
N TYR A 200 -8.88 -6.73 12.06
CA TYR A 200 -8.98 -5.99 13.32
C TYR A 200 -8.73 -4.50 13.05
N SER A 201 -9.42 -3.64 13.77
CA SER A 201 -9.28 -2.19 13.67
C SER A 201 -9.33 -1.53 15.03
N PHE A 202 -8.47 -0.53 15.24
CA PHE A 202 -8.58 0.45 16.31
C PHE A 202 -9.45 1.61 15.84
N GLN A 203 -10.54 1.85 16.53
CA GLN A 203 -11.48 2.93 16.23
C GLN A 203 -11.43 3.96 17.35
N ILE A 204 -11.17 5.21 17.01
CA ILE A 204 -11.15 6.34 17.94
C ILE A 204 -12.33 7.22 17.57
N ASN A 205 -13.43 7.06 18.30
CA ASN A 205 -14.64 7.83 18.13
C ASN A 205 -14.58 9.07 19.02
N GLY A 206 -14.69 10.25 18.42
CA GLY A 206 -14.60 11.52 19.12
C GLY A 206 -15.93 12.26 19.12
N LEU A 207 -16.39 12.66 20.30
CA LEU A 207 -17.56 13.50 20.49
C LEU A 207 -17.16 14.82 21.14
N LYS A 208 -17.57 15.94 20.54
CA LYS A 208 -17.36 17.29 21.07
C LYS A 208 -18.73 17.84 21.51
N PRO A 209 -18.97 18.05 22.81
CA PRO A 209 -20.16 18.73 23.28
C PRO A 209 -20.33 20.11 22.67
N ASP A 210 -21.59 20.50 22.52
CA ASP A 210 -21.97 21.88 22.26
C ASP A 210 -21.78 22.79 23.48
N ASP A 211 -21.68 24.09 23.20
CA ASP A 211 -21.50 25.14 24.20
C ASP A 211 -20.28 24.91 25.13
N ASN A 212 -20.36 25.47 26.34
CA ASN A 212 -19.34 25.36 27.37
C ASN A 212 -19.51 24.08 28.22
N LYS A 213 -19.85 22.95 27.59
CA LYS A 213 -20.20 21.72 28.33
C LYS A 213 -19.10 20.65 28.31
N TYR A 214 -19.12 19.80 29.34
CA TYR A 214 -18.23 18.65 29.48
C TYR A 214 -18.96 17.45 30.07
N PHE A 215 -18.42 16.24 29.86
CA PHE A 215 -19.03 15.03 30.37
C PHE A 215 -18.69 14.84 31.85
N VAL A 216 -19.72 14.62 32.66
CA VAL A 216 -19.62 14.32 34.08
C VAL A 216 -20.29 12.99 34.36
N GLN A 217 -19.62 12.16 35.17
CA GLN A 217 -20.16 10.90 35.61
C GLN A 217 -20.92 11.10 36.93
N GLN A 218 -22.24 10.95 36.90
CA GLN A 218 -23.11 10.99 38.08
C GLN A 218 -23.61 9.57 38.37
N GLY A 219 -22.88 8.84 39.22
CA GLY A 219 -23.16 7.43 39.50
C GLY A 219 -23.10 6.58 38.22
N ASN A 220 -24.24 5.98 37.85
CA ASN A 220 -24.37 5.15 36.65
C ASN A 220 -24.73 5.95 35.38
N GLN A 221 -24.95 7.26 35.51
CA GLN A 221 -25.29 8.13 34.38
C GLN A 221 -24.10 8.98 33.94
N THR A 222 -24.09 9.37 32.68
CA THR A 222 -23.10 10.31 32.14
C THR A 222 -23.84 11.44 31.45
N VAL A 223 -23.72 12.63 32.03
CA VAL A 223 -24.47 13.81 31.66
C VAL A 223 -23.52 14.91 31.19
N LEU A 224 -24.06 15.87 30.47
CA LEU A 224 -23.33 17.08 30.08
C LEU A 224 -23.64 18.17 31.10
N GLU A 225 -22.60 18.68 31.74
CA GLU A 225 -22.67 19.83 32.65
C GLU A 225 -21.92 21.02 32.06
N GLU A 226 -22.27 22.22 32.50
CA GLU A 226 -21.53 23.44 32.16
C GLU A 226 -20.21 23.47 32.93
N PHE A 227 -19.12 23.83 32.24
CA PHE A 227 -17.82 23.98 32.85
C PHE A 227 -17.70 25.40 33.44
N PRO A 228 -17.11 25.58 34.64
CA PRO A 228 -17.05 26.89 35.29
C PRO A 228 -16.29 27.96 34.49
N GLU A 229 -15.28 27.53 33.73
CA GLU A 229 -14.43 28.40 32.91
C GLU A 229 -14.79 28.31 31.42
N ASP A 230 -14.35 29.26 30.60
CA ASP A 230 -14.56 29.21 29.15
C ASP A 230 -13.71 28.11 28.47
N LEU A 231 -14.37 27.04 28.02
CA LEU A 231 -13.75 25.93 27.32
C LEU A 231 -13.42 26.29 25.87
N LYS A 232 -12.12 26.43 25.60
CA LYS A 232 -11.57 26.45 24.24
C LYS A 232 -11.74 25.09 23.53
N LYS A 233 -11.76 23.99 24.29
CA LYS A 233 -11.99 22.64 23.75
C LYS A 233 -12.52 21.67 24.81
N SER A 234 -13.68 21.08 24.52
CA SER A 234 -14.18 19.87 25.18
C SER A 234 -14.22 18.73 24.16
N LYS A 235 -13.68 17.56 24.47
CA LYS A 235 -13.77 16.38 23.59
C LYS A 235 -13.67 15.10 24.41
N LEU A 236 -14.66 14.24 24.29
CA LEU A 236 -14.59 12.82 24.68
C LEU A 236 -14.05 12.01 23.51
N SER A 237 -13.12 11.11 23.79
CA SER A 237 -12.55 10.17 22.83
C SER A 237 -12.67 8.77 23.40
N VAL A 238 -13.39 7.92 22.67
CA VAL A 238 -13.68 6.53 23.00
C VAL A 238 -12.87 5.68 22.01
N THR A 239 -11.93 4.89 22.53
CA THR A 239 -11.08 4.02 21.73
C THR A 239 -11.56 2.59 21.86
N ASN A 240 -11.87 1.96 20.72
CA ASN A 240 -12.37 0.60 20.63
C ASN A 240 -11.40 -0.27 19.81
N LEU A 241 -11.21 -1.51 20.22
CA LEU A 241 -10.61 -2.55 19.39
C LEU A 241 -11.75 -3.42 18.85
N VAL A 242 -11.91 -3.46 17.53
CA VAL A 242 -12.99 -4.19 16.88
C VAL A 242 -12.47 -5.17 15.83
N PHE A 243 -13.32 -6.13 15.49
CA PHE A 243 -13.09 -7.16 14.50
C PHE A 243 -14.15 -7.03 13.39
N PRO A 244 -13.89 -6.25 12.33
CA PRO A 244 -14.83 -6.10 11.23
C PRO A 244 -14.91 -7.36 10.37
N VAL A 245 -16.11 -7.66 9.89
CA VAL A 245 -16.40 -8.69 8.90
C VAL A 245 -17.32 -8.10 7.84
N HIS A 246 -16.88 -8.14 6.57
CA HIS A 246 -17.59 -7.63 5.41
C HIS A 246 -17.65 -8.66 4.29
N PHE A 247 -18.80 -8.71 3.63
CA PHE A 247 -18.92 -9.28 2.29
C PHE A 247 -18.71 -8.17 1.28
N GLU A 248 -17.63 -8.27 0.51
CA GLU A 248 -17.29 -7.31 -0.53
C GLU A 248 -17.64 -7.88 -1.91
N PHE A 249 -18.51 -7.17 -2.60
CA PHE A 249 -19.01 -7.49 -3.93
C PHE A 249 -18.36 -6.55 -4.95
N GLY A 250 -18.00 -7.07 -6.12
CA GLY A 250 -17.61 -6.23 -7.24
C GLY A 250 -16.81 -6.98 -8.30
N PRO A 251 -16.71 -6.42 -9.53
CA PRO A 251 -15.93 -7.00 -10.60
C PRO A 251 -14.43 -7.06 -10.27
N SER A 252 -13.73 -7.88 -11.04
CA SER A 252 -12.29 -8.05 -10.94
C SER A 252 -11.71 -8.46 -12.28
N LYS A 253 -10.52 -8.00 -12.61
CA LYS A 253 -9.78 -8.42 -13.80
C LYS A 253 -8.93 -9.64 -13.47
N LYS A 254 -9.17 -10.76 -14.16
CA LYS A 254 -8.25 -11.91 -14.12
C LYS A 254 -7.02 -11.58 -14.95
N ILE A 255 -5.84 -11.68 -14.35
CA ILE A 255 -4.53 -11.55 -14.99
C ILE A 255 -3.95 -12.96 -15.03
N ASP A 256 -3.94 -13.55 -16.21
CA ASP A 256 -3.32 -14.85 -16.46
C ASP A 256 -1.85 -14.65 -16.87
N LYS A 257 -0.96 -15.45 -16.31
CA LYS A 257 0.48 -15.51 -16.64
C LYS A 257 0.88 -16.97 -16.67
N ASP A 258 1.94 -17.28 -17.41
CA ASP A 258 2.40 -18.66 -17.64
C ASP A 258 2.67 -19.45 -16.36
N THR A 259 2.99 -18.76 -15.26
CA THR A 259 3.38 -19.36 -13.98
C THR A 259 2.40 -19.10 -12.83
N TYR A 260 1.40 -18.23 -13.01
CA TYR A 260 0.42 -17.89 -11.97
C TYR A 260 -0.76 -17.12 -12.56
N PHE A 261 -1.90 -17.12 -11.87
CA PHE A 261 -2.98 -16.17 -12.16
C PHE A 261 -3.27 -15.30 -10.93
N ARG A 262 -3.79 -14.09 -11.16
CA ARG A 262 -4.27 -13.20 -10.09
C ARG A 262 -5.56 -12.52 -10.48
N TYR A 263 -6.39 -12.20 -9.50
CA TYR A 263 -7.48 -11.28 -9.68
C TYR A 263 -7.06 -9.91 -9.16
N SER A 264 -7.24 -8.88 -9.98
CA SER A 264 -7.01 -7.50 -9.61
C SER A 264 -8.34 -6.77 -9.52
N THR A 265 -8.55 -6.04 -8.43
CA THR A 265 -9.68 -5.12 -8.25
C THR A 265 -9.31 -3.68 -8.61
N ARG A 266 -8.19 -3.48 -9.33
CA ARG A 266 -7.72 -2.15 -9.69
C ARG A 266 -8.67 -1.48 -10.68
N ASN A 267 -8.98 -0.20 -10.43
CA ASN A 267 -9.97 0.57 -11.20
C ASN A 267 -11.34 -0.11 -11.25
N GLN A 268 -11.70 -0.87 -10.22
CA GLN A 268 -13.01 -1.52 -10.12
C GLN A 268 -13.83 -0.90 -8.99
N PHE A 269 -15.14 -0.85 -9.21
CA PHE A 269 -16.12 -0.49 -8.20
C PHE A 269 -16.37 -1.68 -7.26
N LYS A 270 -16.52 -1.41 -5.96
CA LYS A 270 -16.74 -2.43 -4.92
C LYS A 270 -17.77 -1.93 -3.91
N ILE A 271 -18.61 -2.83 -3.42
CA ILE A 271 -19.54 -2.57 -2.31
C ILE A 271 -19.22 -3.56 -1.21
N GLY A 272 -18.90 -3.08 -0.01
CA GLY A 272 -18.74 -3.90 1.18
C GLY A 272 -19.90 -3.70 2.12
N LEU A 273 -20.53 -4.79 2.56
CA LEU A 273 -21.59 -4.76 3.58
C LEU A 273 -21.26 -5.77 4.67
N GLY A 274 -21.46 -5.37 5.93
CA GLY A 274 -21.15 -6.24 7.05
C GLY A 274 -21.34 -5.55 8.38
N GLY A 275 -20.57 -6.02 9.36
CA GLY A 275 -20.63 -5.51 10.72
C GLY A 275 -19.31 -5.69 11.44
N TYR A 276 -19.30 -5.30 12.70
CA TYR A 276 -18.15 -5.44 13.58
C TYR A 276 -18.63 -5.68 15.00
N ALA A 277 -17.77 -6.34 15.77
CA ALA A 277 -17.91 -6.47 17.21
C ALA A 277 -16.54 -6.31 17.85
N GLY A 278 -16.53 -5.87 19.10
CA GLY A 278 -15.29 -5.57 19.80
C GLY A 278 -15.52 -5.02 21.20
N PHE A 279 -14.46 -4.42 21.72
CA PHE A 279 -14.41 -3.97 23.10
C PHE A 279 -13.88 -2.55 23.18
N ASN A 280 -14.40 -1.77 24.12
CA ASN A 280 -13.79 -0.52 24.52
C ASN A 280 -12.48 -0.80 25.26
N ILE A 281 -11.40 -0.15 24.83
CA ILE A 281 -10.06 -0.29 25.42
C ILE A 281 -9.60 0.99 26.13
N GLY A 282 -10.39 2.06 26.04
CA GLY A 282 -10.10 3.27 26.79
C GLY A 282 -10.98 4.44 26.41
N THR A 283 -11.30 5.24 27.42
CA THR A 283 -12.05 6.48 27.27
C THR A 283 -11.28 7.64 27.87
N ARG A 284 -11.26 8.76 27.15
CA ARG A 284 -10.53 9.96 27.56
C ARG A 284 -11.32 11.21 27.24
N GLN A 285 -11.53 12.03 28.26
CA GLN A 285 -11.99 13.40 28.10
C GLN A 285 -10.80 14.34 28.07
N LYS A 286 -10.82 15.31 27.14
CA LYS A 286 -9.81 16.35 27.01
C LYS A 286 -10.48 17.71 27.09
N LEU A 287 -10.06 18.49 28.07
CA LEU A 287 -10.50 19.86 28.30
C LEU A 287 -9.34 20.81 28.01
N LYS A 288 -9.63 21.98 27.46
CA LYS A 288 -8.70 23.10 27.34
C LYS A 288 -9.46 24.37 27.68
N TYR A 289 -8.92 25.13 28.62
CA TYR A 289 -9.46 26.39 29.10
C TYR A 289 -8.30 27.30 29.50
N GLU A 290 -8.63 28.53 29.87
CA GLU A 290 -7.68 29.50 30.41
C GLU A 290 -8.09 29.82 31.84
N LEU A 291 -7.13 29.85 32.76
CA LEU A 291 -7.35 30.20 34.16
C LEU A 291 -6.19 31.12 34.57
N ASP A 292 -6.50 32.30 35.10
CA ASP A 292 -5.50 33.30 35.51
C ASP A 292 -4.47 33.67 34.43
N GLY A 293 -4.90 33.67 33.15
CA GLY A 293 -4.03 33.94 31.99
C GLY A 293 -3.18 32.76 31.53
N GLU A 294 -3.24 31.62 32.21
CA GLU A 294 -2.52 30.39 31.83
C GLU A 294 -3.40 29.42 31.04
N LYS A 295 -2.84 28.84 29.97
CA LYS A 295 -3.55 27.85 29.14
C LYS A 295 -3.43 26.45 29.74
N ILE A 296 -4.52 25.97 30.35
CA ILE A 296 -4.57 24.65 30.97
C ILE A 296 -5.08 23.60 29.97
N LYS A 297 -4.52 22.38 30.07
CA LYS A 297 -4.89 21.23 29.24
C LYS A 297 -5.09 19.99 30.10
N ASP A 298 -6.31 19.81 30.57
CA ASP A 298 -6.69 18.64 31.36
C ASP A 298 -7.08 17.43 30.49
N LYS A 299 -6.70 16.24 30.93
CA LYS A 299 -6.83 14.97 30.22
C LYS A 299 -7.27 13.88 31.19
N GLN A 300 -8.57 13.75 31.39
CA GLN A 300 -9.16 12.79 32.30
C GLN A 300 -9.32 11.42 31.60
N LYS A 301 -8.62 10.40 32.09
CA LYS A 301 -8.78 8.99 31.65
C LYS A 301 -9.66 8.26 32.66
N ARG A 302 -10.95 8.13 32.34
CA ARG A 302 -11.97 7.48 33.17
C ARG A 302 -12.93 6.73 32.25
N GLY A 303 -13.75 5.85 32.82
CA GLY A 303 -14.75 5.08 32.07
C GLY A 303 -15.88 5.95 31.52
N PHE A 304 -16.33 6.99 32.24
CA PHE A 304 -17.50 7.82 31.87
C PHE A 304 -18.73 6.97 31.50
N ASN A 305 -18.94 5.85 32.21
CA ASN A 305 -19.96 4.85 31.90
C ASN A 305 -20.02 4.47 30.41
N THR A 306 -18.90 4.46 29.70
CA THR A 306 -18.87 3.99 28.30
C THR A 306 -19.10 2.48 28.22
N SER A 307 -19.76 2.04 27.16
CA SER A 307 -20.06 0.62 26.94
C SER A 307 -18.78 -0.17 26.73
N ASN A 308 -18.64 -1.29 27.46
CA ASN A 308 -17.47 -2.17 27.33
C ASN A 308 -17.50 -2.99 26.04
N LEU A 309 -18.69 -3.37 25.58
CA LEU A 309 -18.92 -4.11 24.33
C LEU A 309 -19.42 -3.14 23.27
N VAL A 310 -18.80 -3.19 22.10
CA VAL A 310 -19.17 -2.34 20.96
C VAL A 310 -19.46 -3.24 19.77
N TYR A 311 -20.63 -3.08 19.17
CA TYR A 311 -21.01 -3.81 17.96
C TYR A 311 -21.88 -2.95 17.08
N GLY A 312 -21.82 -3.19 15.78
CA GLY A 312 -22.47 -2.33 14.81
C GLY A 312 -22.46 -2.88 13.41
N LEU A 313 -23.16 -2.15 12.54
CA LEU A 313 -23.19 -2.39 11.11
C LEU A 313 -22.27 -1.41 10.41
N SER A 314 -21.60 -1.86 9.36
CA SER A 314 -20.84 -0.96 8.51
C SER A 314 -20.87 -1.37 7.06
N GLY A 315 -20.85 -0.35 6.22
CA GLY A 315 -20.92 -0.50 4.77
C GLY A 315 -20.04 0.53 4.09
N TYR A 316 -19.50 0.17 2.94
CA TYR A 316 -18.73 1.08 2.11
C TYR A 316 -18.99 0.87 0.63
N ILE A 317 -18.81 1.96 -0.11
CA ILE A 317 -18.81 1.98 -1.56
C ILE A 317 -17.43 2.49 -1.99
N ALA A 318 -16.67 1.65 -2.68
CA ALA A 318 -15.29 1.92 -3.07
C ALA A 318 -15.12 2.00 -4.58
N PHE A 319 -14.22 2.87 -5.00
CA PHE A 319 -13.63 2.88 -6.32
C PHE A 319 -12.12 2.78 -6.15
N ASP A 320 -11.54 1.68 -6.62
CA ASP A 320 -10.13 1.36 -6.36
C ASP A 320 -9.84 1.33 -4.84
N ASP A 321 -8.80 2.01 -4.36
CA ASP A 321 -8.37 1.98 -2.95
C ASP A 321 -9.15 2.97 -2.05
N VAL A 322 -10.03 3.81 -2.63
CA VAL A 322 -10.77 4.85 -1.91
C VAL A 322 -12.25 4.50 -1.80
N ALA A 323 -12.82 4.66 -0.62
CA ALA A 323 -14.20 4.30 -0.33
C ALA A 323 -14.95 5.36 0.49
N LEU A 324 -16.22 5.58 0.16
CA LEU A 324 -17.17 6.22 1.05
C LEU A 324 -17.61 5.18 2.09
N TYR A 325 -17.49 5.51 3.37
CA TYR A 325 -17.67 4.57 4.47
C TYR A 325 -18.68 5.09 5.48
N VAL A 326 -19.60 4.22 5.88
CA VAL A 326 -20.65 4.48 6.86
C VAL A 326 -20.64 3.40 7.93
N LYS A 327 -20.81 3.81 9.18
CA LYS A 327 -20.93 2.92 10.33
C LYS A 327 -22.04 3.38 11.25
N TYR A 328 -22.71 2.41 11.84
CA TYR A 328 -23.72 2.62 12.86
C TYR A 328 -23.50 1.63 14.00
N ASP A 329 -23.19 2.15 15.18
CA ASP A 329 -23.05 1.37 16.40
C ASP A 329 -24.45 1.00 16.89
N LEU A 330 -24.74 -0.30 16.95
CA LEU A 330 -25.97 -0.84 17.54
C LEU A 330 -25.88 -0.82 19.08
N SER A 331 -24.67 -0.93 19.62
CA SER A 331 -24.40 -0.69 21.04
C SER A 331 -24.48 0.81 21.38
N PRO A 332 -25.08 1.20 22.52
CA PRO A 332 -25.05 2.58 22.98
C PRO A 332 -23.64 2.99 23.38
N ILE A 333 -23.32 4.29 23.26
CA ILE A 333 -22.02 4.88 23.64
C ILE A 333 -21.80 4.76 25.15
N PHE A 334 -22.85 5.06 25.92
CA PHE A 334 -22.88 5.00 27.37
C PHE A 334 -23.82 3.89 27.83
N LYS A 335 -23.40 3.09 28.81
CA LYS A 335 -24.22 2.05 29.43
C LYS A 335 -25.24 2.66 30.39
N ASP A 336 -26.34 1.94 30.59
CA ASP A 336 -27.35 2.21 31.63
C ASP A 336 -27.89 3.66 31.63
N GLN A 337 -27.98 4.30 30.46
CA GLN A 337 -28.60 5.62 30.33
C GLN A 337 -30.13 5.53 30.30
N ILE A 338 -30.79 6.63 30.66
CA ILE A 338 -32.26 6.76 30.52
C ILE A 338 -32.67 6.78 29.05
N VAL A 339 -31.83 7.41 28.22
CA VAL A 339 -32.03 7.53 26.77
C VAL A 339 -30.76 7.04 26.10
N ASP A 340 -30.91 6.05 25.23
CA ASP A 340 -29.79 5.47 24.51
C ASP A 340 -29.23 6.45 23.47
N GLN A 341 -27.90 6.46 23.36
CA GLN A 341 -27.17 7.26 22.39
C GLN A 341 -26.28 6.35 21.57
N ASN A 342 -26.59 6.21 20.28
CA ASN A 342 -25.90 5.32 19.37
C ASN A 342 -24.99 6.10 18.44
N ASN A 343 -23.76 5.64 18.26
CA ASN A 343 -22.80 6.35 17.44
C ASN A 343 -23.06 6.11 15.94
N ILE A 344 -23.04 7.19 15.15
CA ILE A 344 -23.05 7.14 13.68
C ILE A 344 -21.80 7.83 13.12
N SER A 345 -21.16 7.19 12.16
CA SER A 345 -19.95 7.69 11.52
C SER A 345 -20.07 7.66 10.01
N ILE A 346 -19.67 8.76 9.35
CA ILE A 346 -19.63 8.87 7.90
C ILE A 346 -18.28 9.49 7.51
N GLY A 347 -17.58 8.87 6.56
CA GLY A 347 -16.25 9.32 6.19
C GLY A 347 -15.68 8.65 4.96
N VAL A 348 -14.38 8.81 4.80
CA VAL A 348 -13.59 8.19 3.74
C VAL A 348 -12.75 7.08 4.34
N ARG A 349 -12.67 5.96 3.64
CA ARG A 349 -11.85 4.80 3.96
C ARG A 349 -10.87 4.53 2.83
N PHE A 350 -9.65 4.18 3.19
CA PHE A 350 -8.57 3.76 2.31
C PHE A 350 -8.21 2.34 2.67
N ASP A 351 -8.23 1.46 1.68
CA ASP A 351 -7.71 0.11 1.79
C ASP A 351 -6.46 0.02 0.90
N VAL A 352 -5.29 -0.04 1.52
CA VAL A 352 -3.99 -0.03 0.83
C VAL A 352 -3.44 -1.46 0.80
N ASP A 353 -3.41 -2.05 -0.40
CA ASP A 353 -2.93 -3.42 -0.68
C ASP A 353 -1.40 -3.56 -0.66
#